data_AF-A0A1F5HBV6-F1
#
_entry.id   AF-A0A1F5HBV6-F1
#
_cell.length_a   1.000
_cell.length_b   1.000
_cell.length_c   1.000
_cell.angle_alpha   90.00
_cell.angle_beta   90.00
_cell.angle_gamma   90.00
#
_symmetry.space_group_name_H-M   'P 1'
#
loop_
_entity.id
_entity.type
_entity.pdbx_description
1 polymer ?
#
loop_
_entity_poly.entity_id
_entity_poly.type
_entity_poly.pdbx_seq_one_letter_code
_entity_poly.pdbx_strand_id
1 'polypeptide(L)'
;MDQKKVVNFLSFWVANTVVLLLGSVVLKSNVVLGNDKLSAPLAAIISGLILTGLIYLVPEVVKRSGYKIKDQNIWVAAYFIANVAIIWIIKRLAIITAFGISSIFWVLVVALVVTLVELGVAKITGAMKLAKK
;
A
#
# COMPACT_ATOMS: atom_id res chain seq x y z
N MET A 1 18.80 -6.08 -9.29
CA MET A 1 17.77 -6.65 -8.38
C MET A 1 17.43 -8.04 -8.89
N ASP A 2 17.35 -9.04 -8.01
CA ASP A 2 17.05 -10.42 -8.40
C ASP A 2 15.68 -10.50 -9.13
N GLN A 3 15.57 -11.25 -10.23
CA GLN A 3 14.37 -11.29 -11.09
C GLN A 3 13.11 -11.59 -10.28
N LYS A 4 13.20 -12.48 -9.30
CA LYS A 4 12.10 -12.82 -8.40
C LYS A 4 11.62 -11.64 -7.54
N LYS A 5 12.55 -10.79 -7.08
CA LYS A 5 12.21 -9.58 -6.31
C LYS A 5 11.51 -8.54 -7.15
N VAL A 6 11.90 -8.40 -8.42
CA VAL A 6 11.25 -7.50 -9.39
C VAL A 6 9.82 -7.95 -9.65
N VAL A 7 9.61 -9.23 -9.96
CA VAL A 7 8.28 -9.78 -10.20
C VAL A 7 7.38 -9.57 -8.98
N ASN A 8 7.87 -9.86 -7.78
CA ASN A 8 7.13 -9.62 -6.56
C ASN A 8 6.75 -8.14 -6.39
N PHE A 9 7.70 -7.23 -6.58
CA PHE A 9 7.42 -5.80 -6.48
C PHE A 9 6.33 -5.36 -7.47
N LEU A 10 6.43 -5.82 -8.72
CA LEU A 10 5.44 -5.54 -9.75
C LEU A 10 4.07 -6.14 -9.41
N SER A 11 4.01 -7.36 -8.86
CA SER A 11 2.75 -7.97 -8.42
C SER A 11 2.07 -7.16 -7.33
N PHE A 12 2.82 -6.68 -6.33
CA PHE A 12 2.29 -5.80 -5.27
C PHE A 12 1.82 -4.47 -5.86
N TRP A 13 2.60 -3.88 -6.75
CA TRP A 13 2.26 -2.61 -7.38
C TRP A 13 0.97 -2.69 -8.19
N VAL A 14 0.83 -3.73 -9.02
CA VAL A 14 -0.38 -3.97 -9.80
C VAL A 14 -1.56 -4.20 -8.88
N ALA A 15 -1.42 -5.03 -7.84
CA ALA A 15 -2.50 -5.28 -6.89
C ALA A 15 -2.94 -4.00 -6.15
N ASN A 16 -1.98 -3.19 -5.68
CA ASN A 16 -2.26 -1.92 -5.03
C ASN A 16 -2.96 -0.94 -5.98
N THR A 17 -2.52 -0.85 -7.23
CA THR A 17 -3.18 -0.03 -8.26
C THR A 17 -4.63 -0.45 -8.48
N VAL A 18 -4.87 -1.76 -8.64
CA VAL A 18 -6.23 -2.30 -8.82
C VAL A 18 -7.11 -2.01 -7.61
N VAL A 19 -6.58 -2.18 -6.39
CA VAL A 19 -7.32 -1.87 -5.15
C VAL A 19 -7.70 -0.40 -5.08
N LEU A 20 -6.79 0.51 -5.44
CA LEU A 20 -7.09 1.95 -5.44
C LEU A 20 -8.15 2.31 -6.48
N LEU A 21 -8.09 1.73 -7.68
CA LEU A 21 -9.09 1.91 -8.72
C LEU A 21 -10.48 1.40 -8.29
N LEU A 22 -10.54 0.18 -7.75
CA LEU A 22 -11.79 -0.37 -7.24
C LEU A 22 -12.30 0.44 -6.04
N GLY A 23 -11.39 0.88 -5.17
CA GLY A 23 -11.68 1.72 -4.02
C GLY A 23 -12.37 3.02 -4.42
N SER A 24 -11.92 3.71 -5.46
CA SER A 24 -12.58 4.93 -5.92
C SER A 24 -13.94 4.68 -6.58
N VAL A 25 -14.15 3.51 -7.19
CA VAL A 25 -15.44 3.14 -7.81
C VAL A 25 -16.47 2.72 -6.75
N VAL A 26 -16.05 2.02 -5.69
CA VAL A 26 -16.95 1.56 -4.63
C VAL A 26 -17.21 2.66 -3.60
N LEU A 27 -16.17 3.43 -3.26
CA LEU A 27 -16.22 4.46 -2.23
C LEU A 27 -16.31 5.87 -2.81
N LYS A 28 -16.92 6.06 -3.99
CA LYS A 28 -16.98 7.32 -4.78
C LYS A 28 -17.12 8.61 -3.99
N SER A 29 -17.88 8.61 -2.90
CA SER A 29 -18.09 9.79 -2.06
C SER A 29 -16.93 10.13 -1.11
N ASN A 30 -16.00 9.19 -0.91
CA ASN A 30 -14.99 9.22 0.14
C ASN A 30 -13.56 8.99 -0.36
N VAL A 31 -13.39 8.32 -1.51
CA VAL A 31 -12.09 8.13 -2.16
C VAL A 31 -12.21 8.63 -3.59
N VAL A 32 -11.43 9.65 -3.92
CA VAL A 32 -11.41 10.30 -5.23
C VAL A 32 -10.03 10.10 -5.84
N LEU A 33 -10.02 9.67 -7.09
CA LEU A 33 -8.83 9.54 -7.92
C LEU A 33 -8.95 10.48 -9.10
N GLY A 34 -7.86 11.20 -9.37
CA GLY A 34 -7.78 12.19 -10.43
C GLY A 34 -8.01 13.62 -9.92
N ASN A 35 -7.46 14.57 -10.66
CA ASN A 35 -7.63 16.00 -10.48
C ASN A 35 -7.44 16.71 -11.83
N ASP A 36 -7.40 18.04 -11.81
CA ASP A 36 -7.28 18.88 -13.02
C ASP A 36 -6.00 18.62 -13.83
N LYS A 37 -5.00 17.96 -13.23
CA LYS A 37 -3.68 17.67 -13.83
C LYS A 37 -3.49 16.20 -14.19
N LEU A 38 -4.21 15.28 -13.55
CA LEU A 38 -3.98 13.85 -13.61
C LEU A 38 -5.30 13.09 -13.75
N SER A 39 -5.38 12.20 -14.74
CA SER A 39 -6.53 11.32 -14.90
C SER A 39 -6.59 10.28 -13.77
N ALA A 40 -7.80 9.83 -13.43
CA ALA A 40 -8.01 8.86 -12.36
C ALA A 40 -7.18 7.56 -12.50
N PRO A 41 -7.05 6.95 -13.70
CA PRO A 41 -6.20 5.78 -13.89
C PRO A 41 -4.73 6.05 -13.60
N LEU A 42 -4.20 7.17 -14.09
CA LEU A 42 -2.80 7.53 -13.91
C LEU A 42 -2.49 7.87 -12.45
N ALA A 43 -3.41 8.55 -11.78
CA ALA A 43 -3.34 8.83 -10.35
C ALA A 43 -3.24 7.54 -9.52
N ALA A 44 -4.01 6.51 -9.88
CA ALA A 44 -3.97 5.21 -9.20
C ALA A 44 -2.65 4.49 -9.42
N ILE A 45 -2.14 4.50 -10.66
CA ILE A 45 -0.86 3.87 -11.03
C ILE A 45 0.29 4.51 -10.24
N ILE A 46 0.35 5.85 -10.20
CA ILE A 46 1.39 6.60 -9.49
C ILE A 46 1.26 6.40 -7.98
N SER A 47 0.05 6.54 -7.43
CA SER A 47 -0.20 6.37 -5.99
C SER A 47 0.10 4.95 -5.54
N GLY A 48 -0.30 3.94 -6.33
CA GLY A 48 0.03 2.54 -6.10
C GLY A 48 1.53 2.28 -6.14
N LEU A 49 2.27 2.96 -7.01
CA LEU A 49 3.72 2.83 -7.10
C LEU A 49 4.40 3.39 -5.85
N ILE A 50 4.01 4.60 -5.44
CA ILE A 50 4.53 5.25 -4.23
C ILE A 50 4.22 4.38 -3.01
N LEU A 51 2.98 3.92 -2.89
CA LEU A 51 2.53 3.03 -1.81
C LEU A 51 3.41 1.78 -1.72
N THR A 52 3.58 1.07 -2.84
CA THR A 52 4.37 -0.16 -2.90
C THR A 52 5.85 0.10 -2.60
N GLY A 53 6.41 1.18 -3.15
CA GLY A 53 7.79 1.60 -2.90
C GLY A 53 8.05 1.84 -1.42
N LEU A 54 7.16 2.57 -0.74
CA LEU A 54 7.29 2.89 0.68
C LEU A 54 7.09 1.66 1.56
N ILE A 55 6.17 0.75 1.21
CA ILE A 55 5.93 -0.50 1.96
C ILE A 55 7.15 -1.42 1.91
N TYR A 56 7.85 -1.48 0.78
CA TYR A 56 9.07 -2.27 0.65
C TYR A 56 10.21 -1.76 1.56
N LEU A 57 10.15 -0.50 2.02
CA LEU A 57 11.11 0.05 2.99
C LEU A 57 10.77 -0.32 4.43
N VAL A 58 9.54 -0.74 4.73
CA VAL A 58 9.08 -1.04 6.10
C VAL A 58 9.95 -2.09 6.80
N PRO A 59 10.31 -3.23 6.18
CA PRO A 59 11.17 -4.22 6.85
C PRO A 59 12.55 -3.67 7.21
N GLU A 60 13.11 -2.77 6.39
CA GLU A 60 14.40 -2.14 6.64
C GLU A 60 14.31 -1.15 7.81
N VAL A 61 13.23 -0.35 7.86
CA VAL A 61 12.95 0.57 8.97
C VAL A 61 12.80 -0.19 10.29
N VAL A 62 12.06 -1.29 10.31
CA VAL A 62 11.87 -2.14 11.50
C VAL A 62 13.19 -2.79 11.95
N LYS A 63 14.04 -3.23 11.02
CA LYS A 63 15.36 -3.77 11.38
C LYS A 63 16.25 -2.70 12.00
N ARG A 64 16.25 -1.48 11.45
CA ARG A 64 17.04 -0.35 11.95
C ARG A 64 16.57 0.17 13.30
N SER A 65 15.28 0.04 13.62
CA SER A 65 14.77 0.39 14.96
C SER A 65 15.22 -0.58 16.06
N GLY A 66 15.91 -1.68 15.70
CA GLY A 66 16.37 -2.70 16.65
C GLY A 66 15.27 -3.65 17.11
N TYR A 67 14.03 -3.50 16.61
CA TYR A 67 12.92 -4.35 17.01
C TYR A 67 12.91 -5.67 16.23
N LYS A 68 13.10 -6.79 16.93
CA LYS A 68 13.06 -8.14 16.34
C LYS A 68 11.64 -8.71 16.42
N ILE A 69 10.86 -8.52 15.37
CA ILE A 69 9.53 -9.13 15.26
C ILE A 69 9.66 -10.63 15.02
N LYS A 70 9.29 -11.44 16.01
CA LYS A 70 9.26 -12.91 15.92
C LYS A 70 7.90 -13.45 15.47
N ASP A 71 6.81 -12.78 15.85
CA ASP A 71 5.45 -13.22 15.52
C ASP A 71 4.94 -12.68 14.19
N GLN A 72 4.33 -13.57 13.41
CA GLN A 72 3.75 -13.25 12.12
C GLN A 72 2.57 -12.26 12.23
N ASN A 73 1.77 -12.36 13.29
CA ASN A 73 0.65 -11.44 13.52
C ASN A 73 1.13 -10.00 13.79
N ILE A 74 2.30 -9.85 14.39
CA ILE A 74 2.91 -8.53 14.64
C ILE A 74 3.39 -7.92 13.32
N TRP A 75 3.87 -8.73 12.36
CA TRP A 75 4.19 -8.22 11.02
C TRP A 75 2.96 -7.70 10.28
N VAL A 76 1.82 -8.39 10.36
CA VAL A 76 0.56 -7.91 9.78
C VAL A 76 0.16 -6.55 10.37
N ALA A 77 0.24 -6.42 11.69
CA ALA A 77 -0.05 -5.16 12.37
C ALA A 77 0.94 -4.05 11.96
N ALA A 78 2.24 -4.36 11.84
CA ALA A 78 3.25 -3.41 11.40
C ALA A 78 3.01 -2.92 9.96
N TYR A 79 2.67 -3.82 9.04
CA TYR A 79 2.29 -3.45 7.67
C TYR A 79 1.01 -2.62 7.64
N PHE A 80 0.02 -2.97 8.45
CA PHE A 80 -1.21 -2.17 8.56
C PHE A 80 -0.92 -0.75 9.03
N ILE A 81 -0.15 -0.58 10.12
CA ILE A 81 0.23 0.74 10.65
C ILE A 81 1.03 1.53 9.61
N ALA A 82 1.97 0.88 8.93
CA ALA A 82 2.73 1.50 7.85
C ALA A 82 1.82 1.95 6.70
N ASN A 83 0.89 1.10 6.27
CA ASN A 83 -0.10 1.42 5.24
C ASN A 83 -0.96 2.63 5.63
N VAL A 84 -1.42 2.69 6.88
CA VAL A 84 -2.15 3.87 7.40
C VAL A 84 -1.30 5.13 7.27
N ALA A 85 -0.05 5.09 7.73
CA ALA A 85 0.85 6.24 7.67
C ALA A 85 1.14 6.67 6.23
N ILE A 86 1.44 5.72 5.35
CA ILE A 86 1.77 5.98 3.94
C ILE A 86 0.55 6.55 3.21
N ILE A 87 -0.62 5.94 3.32
CA ILE A 87 -1.85 6.42 2.69
C ILE A 87 -2.24 7.79 3.21
N TRP A 88 -2.02 8.06 4.51
CA TRP A 88 -2.23 9.38 5.08
C TRP A 88 -1.29 10.44 4.48
N ILE A 89 -0.01 10.10 4.28
CA ILE A 89 0.96 10.97 3.60
C ILE A 89 0.56 11.19 2.14
N ILE A 90 0.21 10.13 1.40
CA ILE A 90 -0.23 10.23 0.00
C ILE A 90 -1.47 11.13 -0.11
N LYS A 91 -2.44 10.99 0.79
CA LYS A 91 -3.62 11.87 0.89
C LYS A 91 -3.22 13.33 1.10
N ARG A 92 -2.24 13.62 1.97
CA ARG A 92 -1.74 14.99 2.17
C ARG A 92 -1.08 15.57 0.92
N LEU A 93 -0.54 14.71 0.07
CA LEU A 93 0.06 15.05 -1.21
C LEU A 93 -0.94 14.97 -2.38
N ALA A 94 -2.26 14.96 -2.13
CA ALA A 94 -3.30 14.83 -3.16
C ALA A 94 -3.19 15.84 -4.32
N ILE A 95 -2.58 17.01 -4.08
CA ILE A 95 -2.31 18.00 -5.14
C ILE A 95 -1.39 17.42 -6.23
N ILE A 96 -0.44 16.56 -5.84
CA ILE A 96 0.57 15.94 -6.71
C ILE A 96 0.16 14.52 -7.10
N THR A 97 -0.34 13.72 -6.16
CA THR A 97 -0.69 12.31 -6.39
C THR A 97 -2.09 12.12 -6.96
N ALA A 98 -2.91 13.17 -6.95
CA ALA A 98 -4.31 13.15 -7.37
C ALA A 98 -5.13 12.06 -6.64
N PHE A 99 -4.76 11.73 -5.40
CA PHE A 99 -5.43 10.76 -4.55
C PHE A 99 -6.03 11.45 -3.32
N GLY A 100 -7.35 11.67 -3.37
CA GLY A 100 -8.12 12.31 -2.30
C GLY A 100 -8.86 11.30 -1.45
N ILE A 101 -8.85 11.50 -0.13
CA ILE A 101 -9.70 10.75 0.82
C ILE A 101 -10.43 11.75 1.71
N SER A 102 -11.71 11.57 1.96
CA SER A 102 -12.54 12.51 2.72
C SER A 102 -12.11 12.66 4.19
N SER A 103 -11.85 11.56 4.91
CA SER A 103 -11.56 11.60 6.36
C SER A 103 -10.47 10.61 6.78
N ILE A 104 -10.02 10.70 8.04
CA ILE A 104 -9.05 9.74 8.60
C ILE A 104 -9.64 8.34 8.73
N PHE A 105 -10.95 8.23 8.97
CA PHE A 105 -11.64 6.94 9.04
C PHE A 105 -11.50 6.16 7.73
N TRP A 106 -11.68 6.83 6.58
CA TRP A 106 -11.52 6.20 5.28
C TRP A 106 -10.06 5.84 4.95
N VAL A 107 -9.08 6.57 5.51
CA VAL A 107 -7.67 6.16 5.43
C VAL A 107 -7.47 4.81 6.10
N LEU A 108 -8.05 4.59 7.29
CA LEU A 108 -7.96 3.31 7.99
C LEU A 108 -8.63 2.18 7.21
N VAL A 109 -9.81 2.42 6.64
CA VAL A 109 -10.53 1.44 5.82
C VAL A 109 -9.71 1.06 4.58
N VAL A 110 -9.20 2.02 3.83
CA VAL A 110 -8.38 1.75 2.63
C VAL A 110 -7.09 1.04 3.02
N ALA A 111 -6.42 1.46 4.09
CA ALA A 111 -5.21 0.80 4.59
C ALA A 111 -5.47 -0.65 4.98
N LEU A 112 -6.62 -0.95 5.57
CA LEU A 112 -7.00 -2.32 5.92
C LEU A 112 -7.16 -3.17 4.66
N VAL A 113 -7.92 -2.68 3.67
CA VAL A 113 -8.15 -3.39 2.41
C VAL A 113 -6.83 -3.63 1.66
N VAL A 114 -5.99 -2.60 1.55
CA VAL A 114 -4.65 -2.70 0.95
C VAL A 114 -3.84 -3.79 1.66
N THR A 115 -3.76 -3.73 3.00
CA THR A 115 -2.98 -4.71 3.77
C THR A 115 -3.47 -6.14 3.54
N LEU A 116 -4.79 -6.36 3.49
CA LEU A 116 -5.35 -7.68 3.21
C LEU A 116 -5.00 -8.18 1.82
N VAL A 117 -5.06 -7.31 0.81
CA VAL A 117 -4.70 -7.65 -0.57
C VAL A 117 -3.22 -7.96 -0.67
N GLU A 118 -2.36 -7.15 -0.04
CA GLU A 118 -0.92 -7.37 0.02
C GLU A 118 -0.55 -8.69 0.69
N LEU A 119 -1.25 -9.08 1.75
CA LEU A 119 -1.10 -10.39 2.37
C LEU A 119 -1.55 -11.52 1.44
N GLY A 120 -2.64 -11.32 0.69
CA GLY A 120 -3.08 -12.26 -0.34
C GLY A 120 -2.03 -12.46 -1.43
N VAL A 121 -1.51 -11.36 -1.99
CA VAL A 121 -0.45 -11.39 -3.01
C VAL A 121 0.82 -12.04 -2.45
N ALA A 122 1.22 -11.71 -1.22
CA ALA A 122 2.34 -12.35 -0.53
C ALA A 122 2.19 -13.87 -0.45
N LYS A 123 1.01 -14.38 -0.10
CA LYS A 123 0.75 -15.81 0.01
C LYS A 123 0.85 -16.50 -1.35
N ILE A 124 0.36 -15.86 -2.41
CA ILE A 124 0.37 -16.43 -3.78
C ILE A 124 1.78 -16.40 -4.38
N THR A 125 2.51 -15.29 -4.23
CA THR A 125 3.83 -15.07 -4.84
C THR A 125 5.00 -15.59 -4.01
N GLY A 126 4.76 -15.88 -2.72
CA GLY A 126 5.82 -16.20 -1.75
C GLY A 126 6.75 -15.02 -1.45
N ALA A 127 6.34 -13.79 -1.78
CA ALA A 127 7.14 -12.59 -1.73
C ALA A 127 7.41 -12.08 -0.31
N MET A 128 6.41 -12.13 0.57
CA MET A 128 6.69 -12.01 1.99
C MET A 128 7.16 -13.38 2.46
N LYS A 129 8.47 -13.52 2.66
CA LYS A 129 8.93 -14.33 3.79
C LYS A 129 8.41 -13.65 5.06
N LEU A 130 7.13 -13.85 5.38
CA LEU A 130 6.65 -13.82 6.76
C LEU A 130 7.64 -14.72 7.49
N ALA A 131 8.44 -14.13 8.36
CA ALA A 131 9.70 -14.68 8.86
C ALA A 131 9.57 -16.21 9.01
N LYS A 132 10.30 -16.94 8.16
CA LYS A 132 10.34 -18.40 8.27
C LYS A 132 10.79 -18.71 9.69
N LYS A 133 9.95 -19.47 10.40
CA LYS A 133 10.21 -20.03 11.72
C LYS A 133 11.58 -20.68 11.76
#